data_AF-A0A4V6A2N5-F1
#
_entry.id   AF-A0A4V6A2N5-F1
#
_cell.length_a   1.000
_cell.length_b   1.000
_cell.length_c   1.000
_cell.angle_alpha   90.00
_cell.angle_beta   90.00
_cell.angle_gamma   90.00
#
_symmetry.space_group_name_H-M   'P 1'
#
loop_
_entity.id
_entity.type
_entity.pdbx_description
1 polymer ?
#
loop_
_entity_poly.entity_id
_entity_poly.type
_entity_poly.pdbx_seq_one_letter_code
_entity_poly.pdbx_strand_id
1 'polypeptide(L)'
;MSTQTAKLLGVKPERDPQFAVNERTITEQEFREQYMHPNLQIAAQINLPFEDIGWCDISETRLFKKCVFYKPAGQLRSLNMIVLVHEMHHISENDPMTDYRDELTPEDLKIYRERLRTGEAQRNPRTYTPAYKVRPNAMAIMNKLNEYWNMPLVHRRELAANDYFKQVDFELPPEIKKMKEHRIQRDEATQ
;
A
#
# COMPACT_ATOMS: atom_id res chain seq x y z
N MET A 1 49.28 7.09 26.05
CA MET A 1 49.35 6.17 24.89
C MET A 1 48.29 6.63 23.90
N SER A 2 48.61 7.62 23.09
CA SER A 2 49.21 7.54 21.75
C SER A 2 48.13 7.50 20.67
N THR A 3 47.95 8.69 20.09
CA THR A 3 47.39 8.99 18.78
C THR A 3 48.09 8.17 17.67
N GLN A 4 47.39 7.99 16.54
CA GLN A 4 47.89 7.56 15.22
C GLN A 4 48.20 6.06 15.00
N THR A 5 47.30 5.37 14.28
CA THR A 5 47.49 4.37 13.20
C THR A 5 46.20 3.54 13.12
N ALA A 6 45.28 3.78 12.19
CA ALA A 6 45.38 3.25 10.84
C ALA A 6 44.43 4.01 9.89
N LYS A 7 44.92 5.15 9.40
CA LYS A 7 44.64 5.62 8.04
C LYS A 7 45.57 4.82 7.11
N LEU A 8 45.34 3.52 6.93
CA LEU A 8 46.12 2.67 6.04
C LEU A 8 45.43 1.32 5.94
N LEU A 9 44.49 1.25 5.01
CA LEU A 9 44.20 0.09 4.17
C LEU A 9 43.11 0.60 3.22
N GLY A 10 43.54 1.15 2.08
CA GLY A 10 42.69 1.61 0.99
C GLY A 10 41.97 0.46 0.29
N VAL A 11 41.18 -0.30 1.05
CA VAL A 11 40.32 -1.35 0.53
C VAL A 11 39.08 -0.65 0.01
N LYS A 12 39.09 -0.32 -1.28
CA LYS A 12 37.83 -0.15 -2.02
C LYS A 12 37.03 -1.45 -1.81
N PRO A 13 35.75 -1.39 -1.43
CA PRO A 13 34.92 -2.58 -1.46
C PRO A 13 34.97 -3.12 -2.88
N GLU A 14 35.56 -4.30 -3.03
CA GLU A 14 35.60 -5.04 -4.29
C GLU A 14 34.13 -5.28 -4.67
N ARG A 15 33.62 -4.51 -5.63
CA ARG A 15 32.32 -4.80 -6.22
C ARG A 15 32.49 -6.15 -6.90
N ASP A 16 31.70 -7.13 -6.45
CA ASP A 16 31.56 -8.41 -7.12
C ASP A 16 31.47 -8.17 -8.64
N PRO A 17 32.34 -8.77 -9.47
CA PRO A 17 32.39 -8.52 -10.91
C PRO A 17 31.09 -8.96 -11.64
N GLN A 18 30.16 -9.61 -10.94
CA GLN A 18 28.83 -9.94 -11.44
C GLN A 18 27.85 -8.76 -11.49
N PHE A 19 28.16 -7.63 -10.84
CA PHE A 19 27.33 -6.42 -10.86
C PHE A 19 28.01 -5.27 -11.62
N ALA A 20 28.74 -5.57 -12.69
CA ALA A 20 29.00 -4.59 -13.72
C ALA A 20 27.67 -4.20 -14.36
N VAL A 21 27.08 -3.10 -13.89
CA VAL A 21 25.89 -2.50 -14.51
C VAL A 21 26.32 -2.06 -15.90
N ASN A 22 26.01 -2.89 -16.90
CA ASN A 22 25.99 -2.46 -18.28
C ASN A 22 25.00 -1.30 -18.35
N GLU A 23 25.50 -0.06 -18.47
CA GLU A 23 24.71 1.14 -18.75
C GLU A 23 24.19 1.12 -20.19
N ARG A 24 23.59 0.01 -20.60
CA ARG A 24 22.86 -0.07 -21.84
C ARG A 24 21.50 0.57 -21.56
N THR A 25 21.28 1.75 -22.12
CA THR A 25 19.95 2.38 -22.16
C THR A 25 19.02 1.43 -22.91
N ILE A 26 18.26 0.64 -22.15
CA ILE A 26 17.18 -0.20 -22.68
C ILE A 26 16.16 0.72 -23.35
N THR A 27 15.81 0.42 -24.60
CA THR A 27 14.77 1.16 -25.29
C THR A 27 13.40 0.87 -24.66
N GLU A 28 12.44 1.79 -24.78
CA GLU A 28 11.10 1.60 -24.20
C GLU A 28 10.45 0.28 -24.67
N GLN A 29 10.69 -0.09 -25.94
CA GLN A 29 10.18 -1.31 -26.54
C GLN A 29 10.82 -2.56 -25.91
N GLU A 30 12.15 -2.58 -25.76
CA GLU A 30 12.86 -3.67 -25.07
C GLU A 30 12.42 -3.79 -23.60
N PHE A 31 12.20 -2.66 -22.90
CA PHE A 31 11.68 -2.68 -21.53
C PHE A 31 10.28 -3.31 -21.47
N ARG A 32 9.39 -2.92 -22.40
CA ARG A 32 8.04 -3.46 -22.47
C ARG A 32 8.06 -4.96 -22.78
N GLU A 33 8.89 -5.41 -23.70
CA GLU A 33 8.97 -6.83 -24.06
C GLU A 33 9.61 -7.67 -22.95
N GLN A 34 10.64 -7.15 -22.29
CA GLN A 34 11.36 -7.85 -21.22
C GLN A 34 10.59 -7.91 -19.90
N TYR A 35 9.89 -6.83 -19.53
CA TYR A 35 9.27 -6.69 -18.21
C TYR A 35 7.73 -6.64 -18.22
N MET A 36 7.12 -6.29 -19.37
CA MET A 36 5.68 -6.11 -19.52
C MET A 36 5.11 -7.10 -20.56
N HIS A 37 5.29 -8.39 -20.30
CA HIS A 37 4.85 -9.48 -21.17
C HIS A 37 3.39 -9.29 -21.63
N PRO A 38 3.02 -9.59 -22.90
CA PRO A 38 1.65 -9.44 -23.41
C PRO A 38 0.57 -10.12 -22.55
N ASN A 39 0.94 -11.21 -21.86
CA ASN A 39 0.06 -11.93 -20.94
C ASN A 39 -0.39 -11.07 -19.75
N LEU A 40 0.39 -10.05 -19.35
CA LEU A 40 0.00 -9.10 -18.30
C LEU A 40 -1.11 -8.17 -18.76
N GLN A 41 -1.16 -7.81 -20.05
CA GLN A 41 -2.27 -7.04 -20.60
C GLN A 41 -3.55 -7.87 -20.63
N ILE A 42 -3.44 -9.15 -21.01
CA ILE A 42 -4.56 -10.10 -20.98
C ILE A 42 -5.03 -10.28 -19.54
N ALA A 43 -4.12 -10.48 -18.58
CA ALA A 43 -4.44 -10.59 -17.15
C ALA A 43 -5.12 -9.32 -16.60
N ALA A 44 -4.67 -8.14 -17.03
CA ALA A 44 -5.29 -6.86 -16.65
C ALA A 44 -6.69 -6.66 -17.23
N GLN A 45 -7.01 -7.32 -18.35
CA GLN A 45 -8.34 -7.29 -18.98
C GLN A 45 -9.33 -8.30 -18.37
N ILE A 46 -8.86 -9.21 -17.50
CA ILE A 46 -9.75 -10.13 -16.81
C ILE A 46 -10.50 -9.36 -15.71
N ASN A 47 -11.62 -8.74 -16.08
CA ASN A 47 -12.66 -8.36 -15.14
C ASN A 47 -13.32 -9.64 -14.62
N LEU A 48 -12.69 -10.31 -13.66
CA LEU A 48 -13.35 -11.40 -12.95
C LEU A 48 -14.56 -10.79 -12.21
N PRO A 49 -15.79 -11.23 -12.51
CA PRO A 49 -16.95 -10.82 -11.73
C PRO A 49 -16.67 -11.20 -10.27
N PHE A 50 -16.86 -10.23 -9.38
CA PHE A 50 -16.72 -10.48 -7.95
C PHE A 50 -17.87 -11.38 -7.52
N GLU A 51 -17.58 -12.65 -7.26
CA GLU A 51 -18.51 -13.53 -6.57
C GLU A 51 -18.57 -13.11 -5.10
N ASP A 52 -19.79 -12.98 -4.57
CA ASP A 52 -19.99 -12.69 -3.16
C ASP A 52 -19.29 -13.77 -2.33
N ILE A 53 -18.28 -13.34 -1.59
CA ILE A 53 -17.38 -14.19 -0.81
C ILE A 53 -18.05 -14.79 0.44
N GLY A 54 -19.32 -14.49 0.69
CA GLY A 54 -20.08 -14.99 1.84
C GLY A 54 -19.60 -14.33 3.13
N TRP A 55 -20.01 -13.08 3.34
CA TRP A 55 -19.72 -12.35 4.57
C TRP A 55 -20.35 -13.05 5.78
N CYS A 56 -19.61 -13.10 6.88
CA CYS A 56 -20.10 -13.57 8.17
C CYS A 56 -20.16 -12.42 9.16
N ASP A 57 -21.01 -12.53 10.19
CA ASP A 57 -21.26 -11.46 11.14
C ASP A 57 -19.96 -10.96 11.82
N ILE A 58 -19.02 -11.87 12.11
CA ILE A 58 -17.73 -11.54 12.73
C ILE A 58 -16.86 -10.70 11.77
N SER A 59 -16.76 -11.09 10.49
CA SER A 59 -15.95 -10.37 9.52
C SER A 59 -16.56 -9.01 9.19
N GLU A 60 -17.89 -8.92 9.12
CA GLU A 60 -18.59 -7.67 8.90
C GLU A 60 -18.43 -6.71 10.09
N THR A 61 -18.61 -7.21 11.32
CA THR A 61 -18.42 -6.42 12.55
C THR A 61 -16.99 -5.89 12.64
N ARG A 62 -15.99 -6.73 12.36
CA ARG A 62 -14.59 -6.30 12.34
C ARG A 62 -14.33 -5.23 11.28
N LEU A 63 -14.89 -5.38 10.07
CA LEU A 63 -14.76 -4.37 9.01
C LEU A 63 -15.24 -3.00 9.51
N PHE A 64 -16.42 -2.94 10.12
CA PHE A 64 -16.96 -1.68 10.62
C PHE A 64 -16.10 -1.06 11.73
N LYS A 65 -15.63 -1.86 12.68
CA LYS A 65 -14.69 -1.39 13.72
C LYS A 65 -13.43 -0.79 13.10
N LYS A 66 -12.89 -1.42 12.05
CA LYS A 66 -11.67 -0.97 11.37
C LYS A 66 -11.89 0.25 10.47
N CYS A 67 -13.07 0.41 9.88
CA CYS A 67 -13.42 1.60 9.11
C CYS A 67 -13.41 2.89 9.93
N VAL A 68 -13.56 2.81 11.26
CA VAL A 68 -13.43 3.97 12.16
C VAL A 68 -12.01 4.56 12.10
N PHE A 69 -10.98 3.71 12.02
CA PHE A 69 -9.58 4.15 11.93
C PHE A 69 -9.12 4.37 10.50
N TYR A 70 -9.56 3.50 9.58
CA TYR A 70 -9.08 3.47 8.20
C TYR A 70 -10.25 3.70 7.26
N LYS A 71 -10.60 4.98 7.08
CA LYS A 71 -11.68 5.38 6.18
C LYS A 71 -11.25 5.19 4.72
N PRO A 72 -11.89 4.30 3.94
CA PRO A 72 -11.53 4.07 2.54
C PRO A 72 -12.20 5.10 1.62
N ALA A 73 -12.06 6.39 1.94
CA ALA A 73 -12.57 7.52 1.18
C ALA A 73 -11.65 8.74 1.33
N GLY A 74 -11.90 9.82 0.58
CA GLY A 74 -11.03 10.99 0.57
C GLY A 74 -9.65 10.75 -0.07
N GLN A 75 -8.66 11.55 0.33
CA GLN A 75 -7.33 11.58 -0.30
C GLN A 75 -6.51 10.32 -0.01
N LEU A 76 -6.60 9.79 1.21
CA LEU A 76 -5.88 8.58 1.63
C LEU A 76 -6.62 7.28 1.28
N ARG A 77 -7.62 7.33 0.39
CA ARG A 77 -8.49 6.19 0.03
C ARG A 77 -7.70 4.90 -0.23
N SER A 78 -6.70 4.97 -1.11
CA SER A 78 -5.94 3.80 -1.53
C SER A 78 -5.06 3.26 -0.40
N LEU A 79 -4.41 4.14 0.36
CA LEU A 79 -3.57 3.75 1.50
C LEU A 79 -4.41 3.12 2.61
N ASN A 80 -5.52 3.77 2.97
CA ASN A 80 -6.45 3.25 3.97
C ASN A 80 -7.06 1.92 3.53
N MET A 81 -7.34 1.73 2.23
CA MET A 81 -7.83 0.44 1.73
C MET A 81 -6.77 -0.66 1.87
N ILE A 82 -5.50 -0.39 1.57
CA ILE A 82 -4.41 -1.36 1.75
C ILE A 82 -4.30 -1.77 3.23
N VAL A 83 -4.33 -0.78 4.13
CA VAL A 83 -4.28 -1.04 5.57
C VAL A 83 -5.52 -1.82 6.03
N LEU A 84 -6.70 -1.45 5.55
CA LEU A 84 -7.95 -2.13 5.90
C LEU A 84 -7.93 -3.61 5.46
N VAL A 85 -7.45 -3.90 4.25
CA VAL A 85 -7.24 -5.29 3.80
C VAL A 85 -6.28 -6.00 4.74
N HIS A 86 -5.14 -5.39 5.08
CA HIS A 86 -4.17 -5.99 6.00
C HIS A 86 -4.80 -6.30 7.38
N GLU A 87 -5.54 -5.36 7.96
CA GLU A 87 -6.21 -5.51 9.26
C GLU A 87 -7.36 -6.52 9.25
N MET A 88 -8.00 -6.73 8.09
CA MET A 88 -8.97 -7.81 7.88
C MET A 88 -8.29 -9.17 7.68
N HIS A 89 -6.97 -9.22 7.47
CA HIS A 89 -6.23 -10.48 7.38
C HIS A 89 -5.47 -10.80 8.66
N HIS A 90 -5.25 -9.82 9.53
CA HIS A 90 -4.34 -9.94 10.65
C HIS A 90 -4.93 -9.29 11.90
N ILE A 91 -4.75 -9.96 13.04
CA ILE A 91 -5.16 -9.45 14.34
C ILE A 91 -3.92 -9.25 15.18
N SER A 92 -3.56 -7.99 15.43
CA SER A 92 -2.42 -7.64 16.27
C SER A 92 -2.81 -7.61 17.75
N GLU A 93 -1.92 -8.08 18.62
CA GLU A 93 -2.03 -7.83 20.06
C GLU A 93 -1.99 -6.31 20.36
N ASN A 94 -2.76 -5.88 21.36
CA ASN A 94 -2.92 -4.48 21.79
C ASN A 94 -3.72 -3.57 20.84
N ASP A 95 -4.51 -4.15 19.95
CA ASP A 95 -5.50 -3.40 19.17
C ASP A 95 -6.72 -3.06 20.04
N PRO A 96 -7.00 -1.77 20.31
CA PRO A 96 -8.01 -1.35 21.29
C PRO A 96 -9.44 -1.74 20.91
N MET A 97 -9.73 -1.98 19.63
CA MET A 97 -11.09 -2.28 19.15
C MET A 97 -11.29 -3.73 18.74
N THR A 98 -10.29 -4.59 18.91
CA THR A 98 -10.43 -6.03 18.63
C THR A 98 -11.14 -6.74 19.78
N ASP A 99 -12.23 -7.45 19.47
CA ASP A 99 -12.84 -8.38 20.42
C ASP A 99 -12.20 -9.76 20.26
N TYR A 100 -11.10 -9.98 20.99
CA TYR A 100 -10.30 -11.21 20.88
C TYR A 100 -11.08 -12.50 21.14
N ARG A 101 -12.21 -12.44 21.83
CA ARG A 101 -13.07 -13.60 22.10
C ARG A 101 -13.75 -14.13 20.85
N ASP A 102 -14.22 -13.23 19.99
CA ASP A 102 -15.05 -13.58 18.84
C ASP A 102 -14.21 -13.66 17.57
N GLU A 103 -13.08 -12.93 17.55
CA GLU A 103 -12.26 -12.76 16.35
C GLU A 103 -11.07 -13.74 16.29
N LEU A 104 -10.70 -14.40 17.40
CA LEU A 104 -9.68 -15.44 17.45
C LEU A 104 -10.28 -16.85 17.53
N THR A 105 -9.50 -17.83 17.08
CA THR A 105 -9.80 -19.24 17.32
C THR A 105 -9.70 -19.57 18.82
N PRO A 106 -10.42 -20.58 19.33
CA PRO A 106 -10.33 -20.98 20.74
C PRO A 106 -8.90 -21.30 21.21
N GLU A 107 -8.09 -21.86 20.32
CA GLU A 107 -6.69 -22.20 20.54
C GLU A 107 -5.83 -20.93 20.68
N ASP A 108 -5.95 -20.00 19.73
CA ASP A 108 -5.20 -18.74 19.77
C ASP A 108 -5.63 -17.85 20.93
N LEU A 109 -6.92 -17.87 21.30
CA LEU A 109 -7.44 -17.16 22.46
C LEU A 109 -6.81 -17.68 23.76
N LYS A 110 -6.61 -19.00 23.89
CA LYS A 110 -5.93 -19.58 25.06
C LYS A 110 -4.48 -19.11 25.14
N ILE A 111 -3.78 -19.07 24.01
CA ILE A 111 -2.40 -18.57 23.92
C ILE A 111 -2.35 -17.09 24.29
N TYR A 112 -3.24 -16.28 23.73
CA TYR A 112 -3.34 -14.85 24.01
C TYR A 112 -3.56 -14.57 25.50
N ARG A 113 -4.48 -15.31 26.15
CA ARG A 113 -4.74 -15.19 27.59
C ARG A 113 -3.52 -15.50 28.45
N GLU A 114 -2.75 -16.52 28.08
CA GLU A 114 -1.52 -16.84 28.80
C GLU A 114 -0.46 -15.75 28.61
N ARG A 115 -0.34 -15.20 27.40
CA ARG A 115 0.58 -14.09 27.10
C ARG A 115 0.20 -12.79 27.78
N LEU A 116 -1.10 -12.53 27.97
CA LEU A 116 -1.59 -11.42 28.79
C LEU A 116 -1.17 -11.61 30.25
N ARG A 117 -1.27 -12.84 30.78
CA ARG A 117 -0.89 -13.16 32.17
C ARG A 117 0.61 -13.00 32.41
N THR A 118 1.44 -13.36 31.45
CA THR A 118 2.91 -13.22 31.53
C THR A 118 3.42 -11.80 31.22
N GLY A 119 2.56 -10.93 30.67
CA GLY A 119 2.94 -9.59 30.21
C GLY A 119 3.72 -9.58 28.89
N GLU A 120 3.87 -10.74 28.23
CA GLU A 120 4.55 -10.84 26.95
C GLU A 120 3.80 -10.13 25.82
N ALA A 121 2.46 -10.11 25.88
CA ALA A 121 1.63 -9.47 24.86
C ALA A 121 1.91 -7.96 24.69
N GLN A 122 2.33 -7.30 25.78
CA GLN A 122 2.68 -5.87 25.77
C GLN A 122 4.12 -5.63 25.32
N ARG A 123 5.04 -6.55 25.66
CA ARG A 123 6.47 -6.41 25.35
C ARG A 123 6.81 -6.83 23.94
N ASN A 124 6.16 -7.86 23.42
CA ASN A 124 6.40 -8.40 22.09
C ASN A 124 5.06 -8.79 21.44
N PRO A 125 4.33 -7.83 20.85
CA PRO A 125 3.02 -8.06 20.28
C PRO A 125 3.07 -9.07 19.14
N ARG A 126 2.25 -10.11 19.25
CA ARG A 126 2.07 -11.13 18.22
C ARG A 126 0.94 -10.76 17.27
N THR A 127 1.02 -11.26 16.05
CA THR A 127 -0.07 -11.22 15.07
C THR A 127 -0.72 -12.59 14.94
N TYR A 128 -2.04 -12.61 14.94
CA TYR A 128 -2.89 -13.78 14.77
C TYR A 128 -3.63 -13.73 13.44
N THR A 129 -4.14 -14.90 13.04
CA THR A 129 -5.10 -15.04 11.96
C THR A 129 -6.53 -14.93 12.52
N PRO A 130 -7.43 -14.16 11.88
CA PRO A 130 -8.84 -14.14 12.26
C PRO A 130 -9.51 -15.51 12.16
N ALA A 131 -10.53 -15.73 13.00
CA ALA A 131 -11.29 -16.98 13.05
C ALA A 131 -12.14 -17.26 11.79
N TYR A 132 -12.55 -16.22 11.06
CA TYR A 132 -13.36 -16.39 9.84
C TYR A 132 -12.52 -16.92 8.68
N LYS A 133 -13.13 -17.83 7.90
CA LYS A 133 -12.44 -18.58 6.85
C LYS A 133 -12.11 -17.74 5.62
N VAL A 134 -13.05 -16.89 5.19
CA VAL A 134 -12.90 -16.11 3.95
C VAL A 134 -12.44 -14.71 4.29
N ARG A 135 -11.30 -14.31 3.71
CA ARG A 135 -10.69 -13.01 3.95
C ARG A 135 -11.00 -12.06 2.80
N PRO A 136 -11.57 -10.88 3.07
CA PRO A 136 -12.06 -10.01 2.01
C PRO A 136 -10.91 -9.27 1.33
N ASN A 137 -10.90 -9.26 0.00
CA ASN A 137 -9.98 -8.43 -0.77
C ASN A 137 -10.50 -6.97 -0.87
N ALA A 138 -9.71 -6.07 -1.45
CA ALA A 138 -10.09 -4.65 -1.56
C ALA A 138 -11.42 -4.43 -2.30
N MET A 139 -11.71 -5.23 -3.32
CA MET A 139 -12.97 -5.13 -4.07
C MET A 139 -14.15 -5.58 -3.23
N ALA A 140 -14.01 -6.70 -2.51
CA ALA A 140 -15.02 -7.20 -1.58
C ALA A 140 -15.40 -6.17 -0.54
N ILE A 141 -14.38 -5.56 0.08
CA ILE A 141 -14.57 -4.52 1.09
C ILE A 141 -15.31 -3.33 0.48
N MET A 142 -14.88 -2.85 -0.69
CA MET A 142 -15.54 -1.71 -1.33
C MET A 142 -16.99 -2.01 -1.72
N ASN A 143 -17.28 -3.21 -2.22
CA ASN A 143 -18.64 -3.64 -2.55
C ASN A 143 -19.51 -3.69 -1.30
N LYS A 144 -19.01 -4.30 -0.22
CA LYS A 144 -19.72 -4.37 1.04
C LYS A 144 -20.00 -2.98 1.61
N LEU A 145 -19.01 -2.08 1.60
CA LEU A 145 -19.21 -0.70 2.06
C LEU A 145 -20.19 0.08 1.17
N ASN A 146 -20.26 -0.22 -0.12
CA ASN A 146 -21.24 0.37 -1.04
C ASN A 146 -22.69 -0.03 -0.74
N GLU A 147 -22.91 -1.19 -0.11
CA GLU A 147 -24.25 -1.60 0.34
C GLU A 147 -24.78 -0.69 1.47
N TYR A 148 -23.90 -0.27 2.39
CA TYR A 148 -24.28 0.57 3.54
C TYR A 148 -24.20 2.07 3.24
N TRP A 149 -23.21 2.48 2.45
CA TRP A 149 -22.93 3.88 2.15
C TRP A 149 -22.67 4.07 0.67
N ASN A 150 -23.16 5.17 0.10
CA ASN A 150 -22.75 5.56 -1.25
C ASN A 150 -21.28 6.05 -1.23
N MET A 151 -20.32 5.12 -1.33
CA MET A 151 -18.90 5.42 -1.22
C MET A 151 -18.41 6.41 -2.30
N PRO A 152 -18.87 6.36 -3.57
CA PRO A 152 -18.54 7.38 -4.56
C PRO A 152 -18.92 8.79 -4.11
N LEU A 153 -20.11 8.96 -3.52
CA LEU A 153 -20.57 10.24 -3.01
C LEU A 153 -19.75 10.69 -1.78
N VAL A 154 -19.50 9.77 -0.83
CA VAL A 154 -18.68 10.05 0.36
C VAL A 154 -17.29 10.50 -0.05
N HIS A 155 -16.64 9.77 -0.96
CA HIS A 155 -15.31 10.11 -1.45
C HIS A 155 -15.26 11.49 -2.10
N ARG A 156 -16.23 11.84 -2.96
CA ARG A 156 -16.30 13.16 -3.58
C ARG A 156 -16.44 14.29 -2.55
N ARG A 157 -17.29 14.10 -1.54
CA ARG A 157 -17.49 15.09 -0.46
C ARG A 157 -16.24 15.26 0.39
N GLU A 158 -15.58 14.16 0.75
CA GLU A 158 -14.32 14.16 1.52
C GLU A 158 -13.17 14.82 0.76
N LEU A 159 -13.08 14.61 -0.56
CA LEU A 159 -12.10 15.29 -1.39
C LEU A 159 -12.36 16.80 -1.45
N ALA A 160 -13.63 17.21 -1.61
CA ALA A 160 -14.00 18.62 -1.68
C ALA A 160 -13.83 19.36 -0.34
N ALA A 161 -13.97 18.67 0.78
CA ALA A 161 -13.81 19.27 2.11
C ALA A 161 -12.33 19.45 2.51
N ASN A 162 -11.41 18.71 1.89
CA ASN A 162 -10.00 18.76 2.26
C ASN A 162 -9.21 19.75 1.40
N ASP A 163 -9.07 20.98 1.91
CA ASP A 163 -8.25 22.06 1.34
C ASP A 163 -6.73 21.82 1.45
N TYR A 164 -6.29 20.71 2.06
CA TYR A 164 -4.88 20.41 2.35
C TYR A 164 -3.97 20.36 1.11
N PHE A 165 -4.54 20.03 -0.04
CA PHE A 165 -3.86 20.10 -1.32
C PHE A 165 -4.63 21.03 -2.24
N LYS A 166 -4.65 22.33 -1.92
CA LYS A 166 -4.76 23.32 -3.00
C LYS A 166 -3.59 23.04 -3.92
N GLN A 167 -3.86 22.35 -5.03
CA GLN A 167 -2.90 22.22 -6.12
C GLN A 167 -2.53 23.65 -6.48
N VAL A 168 -1.36 24.08 -6.01
CA VAL A 168 -0.75 25.29 -6.56
C VAL A 168 -0.43 24.89 -7.99
N ASP A 169 -0.90 25.67 -8.96
CA ASP A 169 -0.59 25.42 -10.36
C ASP A 169 0.93 25.23 -10.46
N PHE A 170 1.35 24.04 -10.89
CA PHE A 170 2.77 23.73 -10.98
C PHE A 170 3.38 24.61 -12.06
N GLU A 171 4.13 25.61 -11.64
CA GLU A 171 4.89 26.43 -12.55
C GLU A 171 6.20 25.75 -12.92
N LEU A 172 6.41 25.51 -14.21
CA LEU A 172 7.69 25.06 -14.72
C LEU A 172 8.81 26.03 -14.32
N PRO A 173 9.96 25.54 -13.84
CA PRO A 173 11.14 26.38 -13.62
C PRO A 173 11.48 27.21 -14.88
N PRO A 174 11.94 28.46 -14.73
CA PRO A 174 12.19 29.38 -15.85
C PRO A 174 13.10 28.81 -16.94
N GLU A 175 14.06 27.97 -16.55
CA GLU A 175 15.02 27.32 -17.43
C GLU A 175 14.31 26.34 -18.38
N ILE A 176 13.36 25.57 -17.85
CA ILE A 176 12.58 24.59 -18.62
C ILE A 176 11.56 25.30 -19.52
N LYS A 177 10.96 26.42 -19.06
CA LYS A 177 10.09 27.27 -19.89
C LYS A 177 10.83 27.76 -21.13
N LYS A 178 12.04 28.30 -20.97
CA LYS A 178 12.90 28.76 -22.09
C LYS A 178 13.28 27.64 -23.05
N MET A 179 13.63 26.45 -22.54
CA MET A 179 13.97 25.30 -23.39
C MET A 179 12.78 24.83 -24.25
N LYS A 180 11.56 24.89 -23.70
CA LYS A 180 10.33 24.57 -24.42
C LYS A 180 10.05 25.60 -25.52
N GLU A 181 10.18 26.89 -25.21
CA GLU A 181 10.01 27.99 -26.17
C GLU A 181 11.00 27.87 -27.34
N HIS A 182 12.28 27.60 -27.06
CA HIS A 182 13.29 27.39 -28.10
C HIS A 182 13.03 26.16 -28.97
N ARG A 183 12.43 25.10 -28.41
CA ARG A 183 12.02 23.92 -29.20
C ARG A 183 10.88 24.27 -30.15
N ILE A 184 9.83 24.92 -29.65
CA ILE A 184 8.67 25.33 -30.46
C ILE A 184 9.11 26.22 -31.62
N GLN A 185 9.99 27.20 -31.37
CA GLN A 185 10.52 28.08 -32.41
C GLN A 185 11.34 27.34 -33.49
N ARG A 186 12.05 26.27 -33.13
CA ARG A 186 12.78 25.44 -34.11
C ARG A 186 11.84 24.60 -34.96
N ASP A 187 10.82 24.03 -34.34
CA ASP A 187 9.84 23.20 -35.04
C ASP A 187 8.99 24.04 -36.00
N GLU A 188 8.66 25.29 -35.62
CA GLU A 188 7.99 26.27 -36.48
C GLU A 188 8.88 26.79 -37.61
N ALA A 189 10.20 26.93 -37.40
CA ALA A 189 11.14 27.36 -38.43
C ALA A 189 11.51 26.25 -39.44
N THR A 190 11.08 25.01 -39.19
CA THR A 190 11.33 23.85 -40.05
C THR A 190 10.10 23.47 -40.90
N GLN A 191 8.97 24.18 -40.73
CA GLN A 191 7.79 24.12 -41.60
C GLN A 191 7.83 25.23 -42.66
#